data_AF-A0A0T2KVW4-F1
#
_entry.id   AF-A0A0T2KVW4-F1
#
_cell.length_a   1.000
_cell.length_b   1.000
_cell.length_c   1.000
_cell.angle_alpha   90.00
_cell.angle_beta   90.00
_cell.angle_gamma   90.00
#
_symmetry.space_group_name_H-M   'P 1'
#
loop_
_entity.id
_entity.type
_entity.pdbx_description
1 polymer ?
#
loop_
_entity_poly.entity_id
_entity_poly.type
_entity_poly.pdbx_seq_one_letter_code
_entity_poly.pdbx_strand_id
1 'polypeptide(L)'
;MKVVASSDWRDAIEFDTPMPVAEIAPGDPARCTGCGSESDALPRTELWAVKHRHPNDHGGFVRFYCAEHVPVFEAPVVPVEVQRAAPAKKKEPRAAPMRKPTPIADRPPRAMCPDCYVEVSATGVCGMCGRTL
;
A
#
# COMPACT_ATOMS: atom_id res chain seq x y z
N MET A 1 8.26 -33.08 -7.49
CA MET A 1 8.19 -32.24 -6.28
C MET A 1 7.29 -31.06 -6.60
N LYS A 2 6.11 -30.96 -5.99
CA LYS A 2 5.19 -29.82 -6.21
C LYS A 2 5.58 -28.74 -5.19
N VAL A 3 6.06 -27.60 -5.66
CA VAL A 3 6.27 -26.45 -4.78
C VAL A 3 4.88 -25.89 -4.49
N VAL A 4 4.35 -26.21 -3.31
CA VAL A 4 3.17 -25.55 -2.79
C VAL A 4 3.63 -24.18 -2.32
N ALA A 5 3.09 -23.11 -2.90
CA ALA A 5 3.36 -21.75 -2.44
C ALA A 5 3.04 -21.70 -0.93
N SER A 6 4.05 -21.41 -0.10
CA SER A 6 3.78 -21.09 1.31
C SER A 6 2.83 -19.90 1.31
N SER A 7 1.66 -20.08 1.92
CA SER A 7 0.76 -18.96 2.16
C SER A 7 1.43 -18.05 3.18
N ASP A 8 1.81 -16.85 2.76
CA ASP A 8 2.36 -15.83 3.66
C ASP A 8 1.18 -15.08 4.28
N TRP A 9 1.18 -14.91 5.60
CA TRP A 9 0.10 -14.24 6.32
C TRP A 9 -0.10 -12.79 5.88
N ARG A 10 0.92 -12.14 5.27
CA ARG A 10 0.82 -10.78 4.73
C ARG A 10 -0.14 -10.68 3.55
N ASP A 11 -0.43 -11.80 2.88
CA ASP A 11 -1.41 -11.83 1.80
C ASP A 11 -2.84 -11.62 2.31
N ALA A 12 -3.11 -11.91 3.59
CA ALA A 12 -4.41 -11.70 4.23
C ALA A 12 -4.63 -10.26 4.73
N ILE A 13 -3.60 -9.40 4.71
CA ILE A 13 -3.71 -8.01 5.16
C ILE A 13 -4.17 -7.13 3.99
N GLU A 14 -5.22 -6.35 4.22
CA GLU A 14 -5.65 -5.32 3.28
C GLU A 14 -4.68 -4.13 3.26
N PHE A 15 -4.51 -3.52 2.09
CA PHE A 15 -3.66 -2.35 1.94
C PHE A 15 -4.23 -1.17 2.73
N ASP A 16 -3.32 -0.45 3.41
CA ASP A 16 -3.62 0.79 4.13
C ASP A 16 -4.68 0.62 5.25
N THR A 17 -4.89 -0.63 5.71
CA THR A 17 -5.75 -0.97 6.85
C THR A 17 -4.90 -1.52 7.98
N PRO A 18 -4.77 -0.80 9.12
CA PRO A 18 -4.04 -1.31 10.28
C PRO A 18 -4.75 -2.50 10.92
N MET A 19 -4.05 -3.62 11.05
CA MET A 19 -4.55 -4.84 11.68
C MET A 19 -3.69 -5.18 12.91
N PRO A 20 -4.27 -5.56 14.06
CA PRO A 20 -3.51 -5.95 15.25
C PRO A 20 -2.66 -7.18 14.95
N VAL A 21 -1.36 -7.12 15.24
CA VAL A 21 -0.42 -8.18 14.82
C VAL A 21 -0.71 -9.50 15.55
N ALA A 22 -1.12 -9.42 16.81
CA ALA A 22 -1.46 -10.60 17.62
C ALA A 22 -2.58 -11.46 17.01
N GLU A 23 -3.46 -10.89 16.18
CA GLU A 23 -4.59 -11.63 15.58
C GLU A 23 -4.22 -12.33 14.27
N ILE A 24 -3.22 -11.81 13.55
CA ILE A 24 -2.89 -12.26 12.19
C ILE A 24 -1.61 -13.09 12.12
N ALA A 25 -0.65 -12.87 13.02
CA ALA A 25 0.66 -13.50 12.96
C ALA A 25 1.26 -13.73 14.36
N PRO A 26 1.23 -14.97 14.87
CA PRO A 26 2.00 -15.31 16.04
C PRO A 26 3.50 -15.24 15.72
N GLY A 27 4.30 -14.73 16.67
CA GLY A 27 5.74 -14.62 16.46
C GLY A 27 6.46 -13.82 17.54
N ASP A 28 7.76 -13.62 17.32
CA ASP A 28 8.66 -12.91 18.23
C ASP A 28 8.36 -11.40 18.27
N PRO A 29 8.60 -10.70 19.41
CA PRO A 29 8.53 -9.25 19.50
C PRO A 29 9.20 -8.53 18.33
N ALA A 30 8.65 -7.36 17.95
CA ALA A 30 9.15 -6.62 16.81
C ALA A 30 9.27 -5.12 17.13
N ARG A 31 10.10 -4.43 16.36
CA ARG A 31 10.27 -2.98 16.52
C ARG A 31 9.22 -2.23 15.72
N CYS A 32 8.75 -1.12 16.28
CA CYS A 32 7.95 -0.16 15.55
C CYS A 32 8.82 0.57 14.53
N THR A 33 8.30 0.73 13.31
CA THR A 33 8.99 1.45 12.23
C THR A 33 9.11 2.95 12.50
N GLY A 34 8.16 3.53 13.25
CA GLY A 34 8.17 4.95 13.63
C GLY A 34 9.14 5.27 14.77
N CYS A 35 9.31 4.38 15.75
CA CYS A 35 10.21 4.60 16.88
C CYS A 35 11.71 4.51 16.51
N GLY A 36 12.05 3.99 15.33
CA GLY A 36 13.43 3.85 14.85
C GLY A 36 14.14 2.57 15.31
N SER A 37 15.41 2.43 14.89
CA SER A 37 16.20 1.21 15.09
C SER A 37 16.65 0.98 16.54
N GLU A 38 16.83 2.07 17.29
CA GLU A 38 17.34 2.04 18.67
C GLU A 38 16.26 1.68 19.70
N SER A 39 15.00 1.57 19.27
CA SER A 39 13.90 1.24 20.18
C SER A 39 13.87 -0.23 20.56
N ASP A 40 13.37 -0.51 21.76
CA ASP A 40 13.12 -1.86 22.23
C ASP A 40 12.07 -2.59 21.39
N ALA A 41 12.20 -3.91 21.34
CA ALA A 41 11.21 -4.74 20.67
C ALA A 41 9.93 -4.82 21.51
N LEU A 42 8.80 -4.49 20.90
CA LEU A 42 7.50 -4.52 21.54
C LEU A 42 6.81 -5.86 21.32
N PRO A 43 6.01 -6.34 22.28
CA PRO A 43 5.22 -7.55 22.10
C PRO A 43 4.18 -7.37 20.98
N ARG A 44 3.79 -8.48 20.33
CA ARG A 44 2.83 -8.44 19.21
C ARG A 44 1.45 -7.88 19.56
N THR A 45 1.09 -7.91 20.84
CA THR A 45 -0.15 -7.33 21.37
C THR A 45 -0.17 -5.80 21.34
N GLU A 46 1.00 -5.17 21.28
CA GLU A 46 1.17 -3.70 21.25
C GLU A 46 1.56 -3.19 19.87
N LEU A 47 1.43 -4.04 18.85
CA LEU A 47 1.82 -3.73 17.48
C LEU A 47 0.65 -3.88 16.52
N TRP A 48 0.67 -3.02 15.51
CA TRP A 48 -0.22 -3.00 14.36
C TRP A 48 0.59 -3.27 13.10
N ALA A 49 0.14 -4.22 12.28
CA ALA A 49 0.66 -4.43 10.94
C ALA A 49 -0.11 -3.55 9.96
N VAL A 50 0.62 -2.85 9.11
CA VAL A 50 0.05 -2.11 7.98
C VAL A 50 0.75 -2.56 6.71
N LYS A 51 -0.04 -2.96 5.72
CA LYS A 51 0.44 -3.30 4.38
C LYS A 51 0.41 -2.06 3.50
N HIS A 52 1.56 -1.67 2.98
CA HIS A 52 1.72 -0.52 2.10
C HIS A 52 1.93 -0.95 0.65
N ARG A 53 1.42 -0.15 -0.28
CA ARG A 53 1.65 -0.33 -1.71
C ARG A 53 3.08 0.06 -2.06
N HIS A 54 3.71 -0.72 -2.95
CA HIS A 54 4.99 -0.38 -3.55
C HIS A 54 4.82 -0.22 -5.06
N PRO A 55 5.41 0.81 -5.70
CA PRO A 55 5.20 1.07 -7.13
C PRO A 55 5.56 -0.11 -8.04
N ASN A 56 6.58 -0.88 -7.65
CA ASN A 56 7.12 -1.98 -8.44
C ASN A 56 6.78 -3.37 -7.87
N ASP A 57 6.01 -3.45 -6.78
CA ASP A 57 5.65 -4.72 -6.15
C ASP A 57 4.16 -4.73 -5.80
N HIS A 58 3.41 -5.61 -6.49
CA HIS A 58 1.96 -5.76 -6.32
C HIS A 58 1.57 -6.38 -4.97
N GLY A 59 2.46 -7.15 -4.35
CA GLY A 59 2.31 -7.67 -3.00
C GLY A 59 2.56 -6.60 -1.94
N GLY A 60 3.27 -5.53 -2.29
CA GLY A 60 3.62 -4.46 -1.37
C GLY A 60 4.49 -4.95 -0.21
N PHE A 61 4.51 -4.21 0.89
CA PHE A 61 5.30 -4.58 2.06
C PHE A 61 4.57 -4.25 3.36
N VAL A 62 4.84 -5.04 4.41
CA VAL A 62 4.21 -4.87 5.73
C VAL A 62 5.18 -4.25 6.70
N ARG A 63 4.72 -3.22 7.43
CA ARG A 63 5.45 -2.57 8.52
C ARG A 63 4.69 -2.70 9.83
N PHE A 64 5.43 -2.77 10.93
CA PHE A 64 4.86 -2.77 12.27
C PHE A 64 4.93 -1.37 12.88
N TYR A 65 3.86 -1.00 13.57
CA TYR A 65 3.72 0.28 14.27
C TYR A 65 3.21 0.05 15.68
N CYS A 66 3.66 0.83 16.66
CA CYS A 66 3.00 0.91 17.96
C CYS A 66 1.76 1.81 17.86
N ALA A 67 0.98 1.89 18.95
CA ALA A 67 -0.26 2.66 18.99
C ALA A 67 -0.06 4.15 18.66
N GLU A 68 1.10 4.70 19.01
CA GLU A 68 1.45 6.10 18.80
C GLU A 68 1.85 6.41 17.34
N HIS A 69 2.43 5.42 16.66
CA HIS A 69 2.94 5.58 15.30
C HIS A 69 2.06 4.91 14.24
N VAL A 70 0.92 4.35 14.64
CA VAL A 70 0.01 3.74 13.67
C VAL A 70 -0.53 4.84 12.75
N PRO A 71 -0.31 4.73 11.43
CA PRO A 71 -0.86 5.70 10.49
C PRO A 71 -2.38 5.69 10.57
N VAL A 72 -2.96 6.89 10.70
CA VAL A 72 -4.41 7.08 10.65
C VAL A 72 -4.81 7.12 9.19
N PHE A 73 -5.34 6.02 8.69
CA PHE A 73 -6.05 6.00 7.42
C PHE A 73 -7.53 6.25 7.70
N GLU A 74 -8.14 7.13 6.92
CA GLU A 74 -9.59 7.28 6.93
C GLU A 74 -10.19 5.98 6.37
N ALA A 75 -10.47 5.03 7.27
CA ALA A 75 -11.21 3.85 6.90
C ALA A 75 -12.58 4.30 6.39
N PRO A 76 -13.01 3.90 5.17
CA PRO A 76 -14.40 4.06 4.81
C PRO A 76 -15.21 3.25 5.82
N VAL A 77 -16.04 3.93 6.60
CA VAL A 77 -16.97 3.31 7.54
C VAL A 77 -17.90 2.38 6.76
N VAL A 78 -17.55 1.10 6.66
CA VAL A 78 -18.50 0.07 6.29
C VAL A 78 -19.33 -0.21 7.54
N PRO A 79 -20.63 0.13 7.56
CA PRO A 79 -21.48 -0.28 8.67
C PRO A 79 -21.45 -1.80 8.72
N VAL A 80 -21.00 -2.35 9.86
CA VAL A 80 -21.12 -3.78 10.14
C VAL A 80 -22.60 -4.06 10.36
N GLU A 81 -23.33 -4.28 9.28
CA GLU A 81 -24.68 -4.82 9.35
C GLU A 81 -24.56 -6.28 9.81
N VAL A 82 -24.89 -6.51 11.08
CA VAL A 82 -25.11 -7.85 11.63
C VAL A 82 -26.32 -8.46 10.91
N GLN A 83 -26.08 -9.13 9.78
CA GLN A 83 -27.14 -9.77 9.02
C GLN A 83 -27.57 -11.07 9.70
N ARG A 84 -28.73 -11.04 10.37
CA ARG A 84 -29.53 -12.25 10.59
C ARG A 84 -30.07 -12.74 9.25
N ALA A 85 -29.84 -14.02 8.97
CA ALA A 85 -30.19 -14.70 7.74
C ALA A 85 -31.70 -14.72 7.45
N ALA A 86 -32.08 -14.45 6.19
CA ALA A 86 -33.30 -14.94 5.52
C ALA A 86 -33.16 -14.80 3.97
N PRO A 87 -33.87 -15.62 3.15
CA PRO A 87 -33.39 -16.01 1.81
C PRO A 87 -33.94 -15.21 0.61
N ALA A 88 -33.07 -15.15 -0.41
CA ALA A 88 -33.24 -15.06 -1.88
C ALA A 88 -34.47 -14.37 -2.52
N LYS A 89 -34.21 -13.30 -3.29
CA LYS A 89 -34.89 -13.03 -4.58
C LYS A 89 -33.91 -12.49 -5.63
N LYS A 90 -33.91 -13.14 -6.79
CA LYS A 90 -33.18 -12.79 -8.02
C LYS A 90 -33.59 -11.42 -8.56
N LYS A 91 -32.63 -10.61 -9.01
CA LYS A 91 -32.81 -9.54 -10.03
C LYS A 91 -31.59 -9.46 -10.94
N GLU A 92 -31.85 -9.37 -12.24
CA GLU A 92 -30.90 -9.33 -13.36
C GLU A 92 -29.92 -8.15 -13.32
N PRO A 93 -28.73 -8.28 -13.94
CA PRO A 93 -27.74 -7.20 -14.00
C PRO A 93 -28.09 -6.19 -15.10
N ARG A 94 -28.33 -4.93 -14.72
CA ARG A 94 -28.38 -3.81 -15.67
C ARG A 94 -26.98 -3.27 -15.88
N ALA A 95 -26.40 -3.59 -17.03
CA ALA A 95 -25.10 -3.10 -17.48
C ALA A 95 -25.10 -1.56 -17.59
N ALA A 96 -24.15 -0.90 -16.94
CA ALA A 96 -23.79 0.49 -17.18
C ALA A 96 -22.55 0.53 -18.09
N PRO A 97 -22.52 1.39 -19.15
CA PRO A 97 -21.37 1.45 -20.04
C PRO A 97 -20.18 2.15 -19.36
N MET A 98 -19.12 1.38 -19.11
CA MET A 98 -17.81 1.85 -18.65
C MET A 98 -17.19 2.73 -19.74
N ARG A 99 -16.93 4.01 -19.45
CA ARG A 99 -16.15 4.89 -20.32
C ARG A 99 -14.69 4.43 -20.31
N LYS A 100 -14.12 4.21 -21.50
CA LYS A 100 -12.72 3.80 -21.68
C LYS A 100 -11.79 4.96 -21.25
N PRO A 101 -10.75 4.73 -20.43
CA PRO A 101 -9.70 5.72 -20.23
C PRO A 101 -8.85 5.83 -21.50
N THR A 102 -8.59 7.06 -21.94
CA THR A 102 -7.67 7.39 -23.03
C THR A 102 -6.23 7.02 -22.64
N PRO A 103 -5.45 6.37 -23.52
CA PRO A 103 -4.07 6.02 -23.25
C PRO A 103 -3.17 7.28 -23.20
N ILE A 104 -2.35 7.35 -22.15
CA ILE A 104 -1.26 8.34 -21.97
C ILE A 104 -0.11 7.92 -22.90
N ALA A 105 -0.32 8.01 -24.20
CA ALA A 105 0.62 7.53 -25.21
C ALA A 105 1.02 8.67 -26.15
N ASP A 106 1.46 9.81 -25.60
CA ASP A 106 2.23 10.80 -26.37
C ASP A 106 2.94 11.82 -25.45
N ARG A 107 3.72 11.36 -24.47
CA ARG A 107 4.68 12.26 -23.80
C ARG A 107 6.07 12.02 -24.42
N PRO A 108 6.64 13.01 -25.13
CA PRO A 108 8.01 12.87 -25.62
C PRO A 108 8.97 12.68 -24.45
N PRO A 109 10.00 11.81 -24.59
CA PRO A 109 10.99 11.59 -23.54
C PRO A 109 11.70 12.92 -23.21
N ARG A 110 11.59 13.35 -21.95
CA ARG A 110 12.30 14.55 -21.47
C ARG A 110 13.78 14.22 -21.34
N ALA A 111 14.64 15.15 -21.78
CA ALA A 111 16.08 15.02 -21.58
C ALA A 111 16.40 14.94 -20.08
N MET A 112 17.33 14.04 -19.70
CA MET A 112 17.85 13.97 -18.33
C MET A 112 19.11 14.81 -18.19
N CYS A 113 19.24 15.47 -17.04
CA CYS A 113 20.48 16.16 -16.69
C CYS A 113 21.58 15.14 -16.33
N PRO A 114 22.76 15.16 -16.97
CA PRO A 114 23.82 14.19 -16.68
C PRO A 114 24.50 14.40 -15.31
N ASP A 115 24.36 15.59 -14.71
CA ASP A 115 24.94 15.89 -13.39
C ASP A 115 23.96 15.62 -12.25
N CYS A 116 22.68 15.96 -12.45
CA CYS A 116 21.66 15.85 -11.41
C CYS A 116 20.76 14.63 -11.56
N TYR A 117 20.79 13.93 -12.70
CA TYR A 117 19.95 12.77 -13.01
C TYR A 117 18.45 13.03 -12.85
N VAL A 118 18.01 14.28 -13.04
CA VAL A 118 16.61 14.70 -13.01
C VAL A 118 16.11 15.06 -14.41
N GLU A 119 14.81 14.88 -14.64
CA GLU A 119 14.16 15.32 -15.89
C GLU A 119 14.26 16.84 -16.04
N VAL A 120 14.74 17.28 -17.21
CA VAL A 120 14.83 18.69 -17.54
C VAL A 120 13.44 19.23 -17.93
N SER A 121 13.18 20.46 -17.50
CA SER A 121 11.95 21.17 -17.84
C SER A 121 11.83 21.38 -19.34
N ALA A 122 10.62 21.67 -19.83
CA ALA A 122 10.40 21.93 -21.26
C ALA A 122 11.22 23.11 -21.81
N THR A 123 11.74 23.97 -20.93
CA THR A 123 12.60 25.10 -21.25
C THR A 123 14.06 24.73 -21.50
N GLY A 124 14.44 23.45 -21.34
CA GLY A 124 15.84 23.01 -21.48
C GLY A 124 16.72 23.37 -20.29
N VAL A 125 16.19 23.98 -19.21
CA VAL A 125 16.98 24.32 -18.00
C VAL A 125 16.71 23.33 -16.88
N CYS A 126 17.79 22.77 -16.32
CA CYS A 126 17.73 21.92 -15.13
C CYS A 126 17.32 22.76 -13.92
N GLY A 127 16.18 22.43 -13.30
CA GLY A 127 15.68 23.14 -12.11
C GLY A 127 16.53 22.96 -10.86
N MET A 128 17.47 22.00 -10.87
CA MET A 128 18.32 21.70 -9.70
C MET A 128 19.69 22.40 -9.76
N CYS A 129 20.35 22.42 -10.93
CA CYS A 129 21.68 23.02 -11.09
C CYS A 129 21.73 24.23 -12.04
N GLY A 130 20.61 24.59 -12.67
CA GLY A 130 20.52 25.74 -13.57
C GLY A 130 21.19 25.56 -14.94
N ARG A 131 21.73 24.37 -15.25
CA ARG A 131 22.37 24.10 -16.54
C ARG A 131 21.33 23.98 -17.66
N THR A 132 21.67 24.52 -18.82
CA THR A 132 20.88 24.38 -20.07
C THR A 132 21.32 23.14 -20.84
N LEU A 133 20.36 22.34 -21.33
CA LEU A 133 20.52 21.13 -22.14
C LEU A 133 19.68 21.21 -23.41
#